data_AF-A0A1W9Z860-F1
#
_entry.id   AF-A0A1W9Z860-F1
#
_cell.length_a   1.000
_cell.length_b   1.000
_cell.length_c   1.000
_cell.angle_alpha   90.00
_cell.angle_beta   90.00
_cell.angle_gamma   90.00
#
_symmetry.space_group_name_H-M   'P 1'
#
loop_
_entity.id
_entity.type
_entity.pdbx_description
1 polymer ?
#
loop_
_entity_poly.entity_id
_entity_poly.type
_entity_poly.pdbx_seq_one_letter_code
_entity_poly.pdbx_strand_id
1 'polypeptide(L)'
;MGLDIDTSGLRRAGELVHAAGEVLHQQLDADAPPCGDDEVSKALMDNLNAWQRWLVAHLKAGAQQAFSAAAGIHNAAGGFDTHDAAAAAAYGGAGGHAPVATPAAAHSGPGAAGAAPTGPPANSPVPDISGRDGEKLALALHSGAGPAPALAKAAQWEGVAAQAVTAHTALTGARTQLLASGHAALSAPLVTRLDRAIGWTQQVATHASALANGYSTAAGAHTTATTAVGHPTVWRTTKTNLAEARADPFGAPRAQAYQAQLTGMQHTARVTLTGYTTTGTAASTPPSTLPPGPG
;
A
#
# COMPACT_ATOMS: atom_id res chain seq x y z
N MET A 1 11.92 -45.30 -14.64
CA MET A 1 10.73 -44.75 -13.96
C MET A 1 10.12 -43.73 -14.90
N GLY A 2 8.85 -43.90 -15.28
CA GLY A 2 8.12 -42.91 -16.07
C GLY A 2 7.74 -41.72 -15.19
N LEU A 3 7.86 -40.51 -15.72
CA LEU A 3 7.33 -39.31 -15.09
C LEU A 3 5.82 -39.31 -15.28
N ASP A 4 5.07 -39.42 -14.18
CA ASP A 4 3.63 -39.23 -14.17
C ASP A 4 3.35 -37.76 -13.82
N ILE A 5 3.04 -36.96 -14.86
CA ILE A 5 2.79 -35.52 -14.73
C ILE A 5 1.34 -35.26 -15.06
N ASP A 6 0.60 -34.73 -14.09
CA ASP A 6 -0.77 -34.27 -14.31
C ASP A 6 -0.76 -32.86 -14.93
N THR A 7 -0.92 -32.81 -16.26
CA THR A 7 -0.97 -31.54 -17.02
C THR A 7 -2.22 -30.73 -16.71
N SER A 8 -3.29 -31.35 -16.20
CA SER A 8 -4.51 -30.65 -15.77
C SER A 8 -4.30 -29.89 -14.45
N GLY A 9 -3.64 -30.50 -13.47
CA GLY A 9 -3.20 -29.85 -12.23
C GLY A 9 -2.24 -28.68 -12.48
N LEU A 10 -1.32 -28.83 -13.45
CA LEU A 10 -0.44 -27.74 -13.88
C LEU A 10 -1.20 -26.55 -14.49
N ARG A 11 -2.15 -26.80 -15.40
CA ARG A 11 -2.97 -25.71 -15.98
C ARG A 11 -3.75 -24.98 -14.90
N ARG A 12 -4.33 -25.71 -13.95
CA ARG A 12 -5.06 -25.12 -12.82
C ARG A 12 -4.16 -24.32 -11.90
N ALA A 13 -2.92 -24.74 -11.68
CA ALA A 13 -1.94 -23.93 -10.96
C ALA A 13 -1.64 -22.61 -11.69
N GLY A 14 -1.47 -22.64 -13.02
CA GLY A 14 -1.26 -21.46 -13.85
C GLY A 14 -2.45 -20.48 -13.82
N GLU A 15 -3.68 -20.99 -13.87
CA GLU A 15 -4.90 -20.18 -13.74
C GLU A 15 -4.98 -19.44 -12.40
N LEU A 16 -4.63 -20.11 -11.31
CA LEU A 16 -4.62 -19.51 -9.97
C LEU A 16 -3.53 -18.43 -9.82
N VAL A 17 -2.36 -18.62 -10.43
CA VAL A 17 -1.31 -17.59 -10.48
C VAL A 17 -1.75 -16.40 -11.35
N HIS A 18 -2.44 -16.65 -12.45
CA HIS A 18 -3.00 -15.59 -13.30
C HIS A 18 -4.05 -14.76 -12.54
N ALA A 19 -5.00 -15.42 -11.87
CA ALA A 19 -6.02 -14.76 -11.07
C ALA A 19 -5.42 -13.91 -9.95
N ALA A 20 -4.32 -14.34 -9.33
CA ALA A 20 -3.58 -13.53 -8.36
C ALA A 20 -3.04 -12.23 -9.00
N GLY A 21 -2.52 -12.30 -10.24
CA GLY A 21 -2.07 -11.14 -10.99
C GLY A 21 -3.20 -10.15 -11.30
N GLU A 22 -4.37 -10.64 -11.73
CA GLU A 22 -5.54 -9.79 -12.02
C GLU A 22 -6.02 -9.02 -10.79
N VAL A 23 -6.11 -9.70 -9.65
CA VAL A 23 -6.55 -9.10 -8.38
C VAL A 23 -5.60 -7.99 -7.91
N LEU A 24 -4.30 -8.13 -8.20
CA LEU A 24 -3.27 -7.17 -7.80
C LEU A 24 -3.10 -6.00 -8.80
N HIS A 25 -3.62 -6.14 -10.03
CA HIS A 25 -3.51 -5.14 -11.08
C HIS A 25 -4.52 -3.99 -10.88
N GLN A 26 -4.28 -3.17 -9.86
CA GLN A 26 -5.12 -2.04 -9.48
C GLN A 26 -4.63 -0.70 -10.06
N GLN A 27 -5.56 0.20 -10.41
CA GLN A 27 -5.27 1.60 -10.72
C GLN A 27 -5.38 2.47 -9.44
N LEU A 28 -4.23 2.89 -8.88
CA LEU A 28 -4.13 3.54 -7.57
C LEU A 28 -3.30 4.84 -7.60
N ASP A 29 -3.32 5.57 -8.71
CA ASP A 29 -2.28 6.57 -9.01
C ASP A 29 -2.57 8.01 -8.53
N ALA A 30 -3.75 8.29 -7.96
CA ALA A 30 -4.06 9.63 -7.46
C ALA A 30 -3.51 9.85 -6.04
N ASP A 31 -2.71 10.90 -5.83
CA ASP A 31 -2.29 11.34 -4.50
C ASP A 31 -3.45 11.99 -3.74
N ALA A 32 -3.47 11.87 -2.41
CA ALA A 32 -4.44 12.60 -1.59
C ALA A 32 -3.89 13.98 -1.21
N PRO A 33 -4.71 15.04 -1.32
CA PRO A 33 -4.31 16.38 -0.89
C PRO A 33 -4.15 16.44 0.64
N PRO A 34 -3.39 17.41 1.16
CA PRO A 34 -3.25 17.62 2.58
C PRO A 34 -4.59 18.01 3.23
N CYS A 35 -4.82 17.56 4.46
CA CYS A 35 -6.07 17.82 5.19
C CYS A 35 -6.24 19.32 5.48
N GLY A 36 -5.19 19.95 6.01
CA GLY A 36 -5.04 21.40 6.14
C GLY A 36 -3.84 21.92 5.34
N ASP A 37 -3.71 23.24 5.24
CA ASP A 37 -2.58 23.93 4.62
C ASP A 37 -1.42 24.17 5.60
N ASP A 38 -1.52 23.61 6.81
CA ASP A 38 -0.47 23.59 7.79
C ASP A 38 0.69 22.65 7.39
N GLU A 39 1.87 22.91 7.94
CA GLU A 39 3.08 22.19 7.59
C GLU A 39 3.07 20.71 8.05
N VAL A 40 2.29 20.38 9.09
CA VAL A 40 2.13 18.99 9.58
C VAL A 40 1.28 18.19 8.60
N SER A 41 0.11 18.70 8.20
CA SER A 41 -0.76 18.08 7.18
C SER A 41 0.00 17.81 5.89
N LYS A 42 0.78 18.79 5.42
CA LYS A 42 1.58 18.68 4.19
C LYS A 42 2.64 17.59 4.31
N ALA A 43 3.51 17.65 5.33
CA ALA A 43 4.56 16.67 5.51
C ALA A 43 4.01 15.23 5.71
N LEU A 44 2.93 15.09 6.48
CA LEU A 44 2.27 13.81 6.72
C LEU A 44 1.71 13.20 5.43
N MET A 45 0.95 13.98 4.66
CA MET A 45 0.33 13.49 3.43
C MET A 45 1.36 13.26 2.33
N ASP A 46 2.41 14.07 2.25
CA ASP A 46 3.53 13.84 1.32
C ASP A 46 4.24 12.50 1.60
N ASN A 47 4.51 12.20 2.88
CA ASN A 47 5.10 10.92 3.28
C ASN A 47 4.17 9.73 2.95
N LEU A 48 2.87 9.84 3.25
CA LEU A 48 1.89 8.79 2.96
C LEU A 48 1.72 8.57 1.44
N ASN A 49 1.66 9.65 0.66
CA ASN A 49 1.59 9.58 -0.80
C ASN A 49 2.87 9.00 -1.41
N ALA A 50 4.05 9.32 -0.88
CA ALA A 50 5.30 8.71 -1.29
C ALA A 50 5.29 7.19 -1.04
N TRP A 51 4.86 6.77 0.14
CA TRP A 51 4.74 5.35 0.47
C TRP A 51 3.69 4.63 -0.39
N GLN A 52 2.54 5.25 -0.65
CA GLN A 52 1.56 4.73 -1.60
C GLN A 52 2.17 4.53 -2.99
N ARG A 53 2.84 5.53 -3.57
CA ARG A 53 3.44 5.42 -4.92
C ARG A 53 4.47 4.28 -4.97
N TRP A 54 5.25 4.13 -3.92
CA TRP A 54 6.20 3.03 -3.79
C TRP A 54 5.51 1.65 -3.74
N LEU A 55 4.41 1.51 -2.99
CA LEU A 55 3.68 0.25 -2.90
C LEU A 55 2.94 -0.08 -4.21
N VAL A 56 2.40 0.93 -4.89
CA VAL A 56 1.78 0.77 -6.23
C VAL A 56 2.80 0.28 -7.25
N ALA A 57 4.04 0.79 -7.22
CA ALA A 57 5.11 0.28 -8.08
C ALA A 57 5.42 -1.20 -7.80
N HIS A 58 5.43 -1.61 -6.52
CA HIS A 58 5.59 -3.01 -6.12
C HIS A 58 4.44 -3.90 -6.60
N LEU A 59 3.19 -3.44 -6.47
CA LEU A 59 2.01 -4.16 -6.93
C LEU A 59 2.04 -4.37 -8.45
N LYS A 60 2.37 -3.32 -9.22
CA LYS A 60 2.50 -3.38 -10.68
C LYS A 60 3.59 -4.38 -11.11
N ALA A 61 4.76 -4.34 -10.46
CA ALA A 61 5.84 -5.29 -10.73
C ALA A 61 5.45 -6.74 -10.38
N GLY A 62 4.82 -6.95 -9.22
CA GLY A 62 4.36 -8.28 -8.78
C GLY A 62 3.27 -8.88 -9.67
N ALA A 63 2.30 -8.07 -10.12
CA ALA A 63 1.28 -8.51 -11.07
C ALA A 63 1.90 -8.96 -12.40
N GLN A 64 2.86 -8.21 -12.94
CA GLN A 64 3.57 -8.59 -14.17
C GLN A 64 4.37 -9.90 -14.02
N GLN A 65 5.00 -10.11 -12.85
CA GLN A 65 5.69 -11.35 -12.53
C GLN A 65 4.71 -12.53 -12.43
N ALA A 66 3.54 -12.34 -11.82
CA ALA A 66 2.49 -13.36 -11.76
C ALA A 66 1.99 -13.74 -13.16
N PHE A 67 1.70 -12.77 -14.03
CA PHE A 67 1.28 -13.06 -15.41
C PHE A 67 2.35 -13.83 -16.20
N SER A 68 3.62 -13.44 -16.05
CA SER A 68 4.74 -14.12 -16.71
C SER A 68 4.93 -15.55 -16.20
N ALA A 69 4.75 -15.78 -14.88
CA ALA A 69 4.82 -17.09 -14.27
C ALA A 69 3.66 -18.00 -14.71
N ALA A 70 2.43 -17.47 -14.76
CA ALA A 70 1.27 -18.20 -15.24
C ALA A 70 1.46 -18.68 -16.69
N ALA A 71 1.93 -17.80 -17.58
CA ALA A 71 2.25 -18.16 -18.96
C ALA A 71 3.32 -19.25 -19.04
N GLY A 72 4.36 -19.17 -18.20
CA GLY A 72 5.39 -20.20 -18.09
C GLY A 72 4.83 -21.56 -17.67
N ILE A 73 3.93 -21.60 -16.69
CA ILE A 73 3.27 -22.82 -16.21
C ILE A 73 2.38 -23.42 -17.30
N HIS A 74 1.58 -22.61 -18.00
CA HIS A 74 0.73 -23.07 -19.10
C HIS A 74 1.54 -23.63 -20.26
N ASN A 75 2.65 -22.99 -20.62
CA ASN A 75 3.55 -23.49 -21.66
C ASN A 75 4.21 -24.82 -21.26
N ALA A 76 4.61 -24.98 -19.99
CA ALA A 76 5.15 -26.23 -19.49
C ALA A 76 4.12 -27.37 -19.60
N ALA A 77 2.85 -27.11 -19.25
CA ALA A 77 1.77 -28.08 -19.40
C ALA A 77 1.57 -28.48 -20.87
N GLY A 78 1.49 -27.51 -21.79
CA GLY A 78 1.39 -27.78 -23.23
C GLY A 78 2.59 -28.54 -23.78
N GLY A 79 3.81 -28.26 -23.29
CA GLY A 79 5.01 -29.01 -23.61
C GLY A 79 4.87 -30.49 -23.27
N PHE A 80 4.39 -30.82 -22.07
CA PHE A 80 4.14 -32.21 -21.67
C PHE A 80 3.08 -32.89 -22.55
N ASP A 81 1.99 -32.19 -22.89
CA ASP A 81 0.98 -32.73 -23.81
C ASP A 81 1.58 -33.04 -25.20
N THR A 82 2.46 -32.16 -25.72
CA THR A 82 3.12 -32.41 -27.01
C THR A 82 4.10 -33.58 -26.94
N HIS A 83 4.81 -33.76 -25.83
CA HIS A 83 5.68 -34.91 -25.61
C HIS A 83 4.88 -36.21 -25.53
N ASP A 84 3.75 -36.21 -24.83
CA ASP A 84 2.86 -37.36 -24.72
C ASP A 84 2.26 -37.73 -26.09
N ALA A 85 1.78 -36.74 -26.84
CA ALA A 85 1.27 -36.95 -28.20
C ALA A 85 2.35 -37.49 -29.15
N ALA A 86 3.59 -36.98 -29.07
CA ALA A 86 4.71 -37.48 -29.87
C ALA A 86 5.11 -38.92 -29.48
N ALA A 87 5.11 -39.24 -28.18
CA ALA A 87 5.37 -40.58 -27.68
C ALA A 87 4.28 -41.58 -28.11
N ALA A 88 3.00 -41.18 -28.04
CA ALA A 88 1.87 -41.97 -28.50
C ALA A 88 1.92 -42.21 -30.02
N ALA A 89 2.28 -41.19 -30.81
CA ALA A 89 2.46 -41.32 -32.26
C ALA A 89 3.62 -42.28 -32.61
N ALA A 90 4.73 -42.22 -31.88
CA ALA A 90 5.85 -43.16 -32.04
C ALA A 90 5.47 -44.60 -31.66
N TYR A 91 4.52 -44.79 -30.74
CA TYR A 91 3.99 -46.11 -30.39
C TYR A 91 3.09 -46.70 -31.50
N GLY A 92 2.36 -45.86 -32.23
CA GLY A 92 1.51 -46.26 -33.36
C GLY A 92 2.27 -46.50 -34.68
N GLY A 93 3.48 -45.94 -34.83
CA GLY A 93 4.33 -46.10 -36.01
C GLY A 93 5.44 -47.13 -35.81
N ALA A 94 5.24 -48.34 -36.32
CA ALA A 94 6.25 -49.39 -36.55
C ALA A 94 7.57 -49.28 -35.73
N GLY A 95 7.52 -49.57 -34.42
CA GLY A 95 8.65 -50.04 -33.62
C GLY A 95 9.88 -49.13 -33.48
N GLY A 96 9.82 -47.85 -33.86
CA GLY A 96 10.96 -46.93 -33.74
C GLY A 96 10.98 -46.24 -32.38
N HIS A 97 12.02 -46.49 -31.56
CA HIS A 97 12.27 -45.69 -30.37
C HIS A 97 12.57 -44.24 -30.78
N ALA A 98 11.61 -43.34 -30.58
CA ALA A 98 11.86 -41.92 -30.76
C ALA A 98 12.94 -41.47 -29.76
N PRO A 99 13.95 -40.68 -30.19
CA PRO A 99 14.92 -40.12 -29.26
C PRO A 99 14.20 -39.27 -28.22
N VAL A 100 14.67 -39.34 -26.97
CA VAL A 100 14.18 -38.49 -25.86
C VAL A 100 14.35 -37.04 -26.27
N ALA A 101 13.27 -36.41 -26.71
CA ALA A 101 13.27 -34.98 -26.98
C ALA A 101 13.35 -34.26 -25.62
N THR A 102 14.40 -33.46 -25.44
CA THR A 102 14.55 -32.56 -24.30
C THR A 102 13.31 -31.68 -24.16
N PRO A 103 12.78 -31.47 -22.94
CA PRO A 103 11.71 -30.51 -22.70
C PRO A 103 12.06 -29.18 -23.36
N ALA A 104 11.10 -28.59 -24.06
CA ALA A 104 11.27 -27.27 -24.64
C ALA A 104 11.81 -26.32 -23.57
N ALA A 105 12.94 -25.66 -23.87
CA ALA A 105 13.53 -24.69 -22.97
C ALA A 105 12.46 -23.66 -22.57
N ALA A 106 12.41 -23.37 -21.27
CA ALA A 106 11.53 -22.34 -20.72
C ALA A 106 11.69 -21.08 -21.58
N HIS A 107 10.63 -20.69 -22.28
CA HIS A 107 10.65 -19.46 -23.05
C HIS A 107 10.91 -18.30 -22.11
N SER A 108 11.82 -17.42 -22.50
CA SER A 108 11.96 -16.10 -21.93
C SER A 108 10.64 -15.37 -22.16
N GLY A 109 9.78 -15.34 -21.14
CA GLY A 109 8.56 -14.55 -21.13
C GLY A 109 8.85 -13.07 -21.42
N PRO A 110 7.83 -12.28 -21.78
CA PRO A 110 8.00 -10.93 -22.28
C PRO A 110 8.65 -10.03 -21.22
N GLY A 111 9.94 -9.71 -21.44
CA GLY A 111 10.72 -8.72 -20.71
C GLY A 111 11.00 -9.07 -19.25
N ALA A 112 12.22 -8.78 -18.79
CA ALA A 112 12.48 -8.76 -17.35
C ALA A 112 11.46 -7.80 -16.71
N ALA A 113 10.63 -8.29 -15.80
CA ALA A 113 9.74 -7.43 -15.02
C ALA A 113 10.57 -6.28 -14.45
N GLY A 114 10.11 -5.04 -14.62
CA GLY A 114 10.79 -3.87 -14.08
C GLY A 114 11.12 -4.10 -12.61
N ALA A 115 12.37 -3.91 -12.23
CA ALA A 115 12.80 -4.15 -10.86
C ALA A 115 11.97 -3.30 -9.90
N ALA A 116 11.38 -3.94 -8.89
CA ALA A 116 10.71 -3.21 -7.83
C ALA A 116 11.72 -2.28 -7.12
N PRO A 117 11.30 -1.09 -6.65
CA PRO A 117 12.20 -0.18 -5.96
C PRO A 117 12.81 -0.83 -4.71
N THR A 118 14.12 -0.63 -4.48
CA THR A 118 14.93 -1.41 -3.53
C THR A 118 14.69 -1.13 -2.05
N GLY A 119 13.87 -0.14 -1.69
CA GLY A 119 13.54 0.16 -0.30
C GLY A 119 12.41 1.18 -0.17
N PRO A 120 11.76 1.29 1.01
CA PRO A 120 10.70 2.27 1.26
C PRO A 120 11.22 3.70 1.05
N PRO A 121 10.34 4.65 0.71
CA PRO A 121 10.74 6.04 0.53
C PRO A 121 11.27 6.63 1.83
N ALA A 122 12.18 7.60 1.72
CA ALA A 122 12.64 8.37 2.86
C ALA A 122 11.51 9.27 3.38
N ASN A 123 11.26 9.23 4.69
CA ASN A 123 10.29 10.11 5.32
C ASN A 123 10.89 11.49 5.54
N SER A 124 10.12 12.52 5.18
CA SER A 124 10.42 13.89 5.59
C SER A 124 10.00 14.09 7.04
N PRO A 125 10.77 14.84 7.85
CA PRO A 125 10.40 15.10 9.23
C PRO A 125 9.09 15.91 9.30
N VAL A 126 8.22 15.54 10.23
CA VAL A 126 7.00 16.29 10.51
C VAL A 126 7.37 17.48 11.42
N PRO A 127 7.15 18.73 11.01
CA PRO A 127 7.59 19.91 11.76
C PRO A 127 6.74 20.15 13.00
N ASP A 128 7.35 20.58 14.10
CA ASP A 128 6.61 21.03 15.28
C ASP A 128 6.08 22.46 15.07
N ILE A 129 4.75 22.59 15.02
CA ILE A 129 4.03 23.87 14.85
C ILE A 129 3.38 24.38 16.15
N SER A 130 3.62 23.73 17.29
CA SER A 130 2.98 24.05 18.58
C SER A 130 3.28 25.47 19.10
N GLY A 131 4.37 26.09 18.65
CA GLY A 131 4.78 27.45 19.01
C GLY A 131 4.17 28.57 18.16
N ARG A 132 3.33 28.27 17.16
CA ARG A 132 2.76 29.27 16.24
C ARG A 132 1.59 30.03 16.87
N ASP A 133 1.25 31.19 16.29
CA ASP A 133 0.06 31.95 16.66
C ASP A 133 -1.21 31.14 16.36
N GLY A 134 -2.11 31.05 17.34
CA GLY A 134 -3.31 30.22 17.25
C GLY A 134 -4.29 30.65 16.15
N GLU A 135 -4.39 31.94 15.81
CA GLU A 135 -5.25 32.38 14.71
C GLU A 135 -4.69 31.97 13.36
N LYS A 136 -3.37 32.12 13.15
CA LYS A 136 -2.71 31.66 11.93
C LYS A 136 -2.82 30.15 11.76
N LEU A 137 -2.66 29.39 12.86
CA LEU A 137 -2.86 27.94 12.87
C LEU A 137 -4.31 27.57 12.57
N ALA A 138 -5.28 28.25 13.19
CA ALA A 138 -6.69 28.03 12.92
C ALA A 138 -6.99 28.25 11.43
N LEU A 139 -6.46 29.33 10.84
CA LEU A 139 -6.62 29.61 9.41
C LEU A 139 -6.04 28.48 8.57
N ALA A 140 -4.80 28.07 8.84
CA ALA A 140 -4.12 27.00 8.10
C ALA A 140 -4.82 25.65 8.21
N LEU A 141 -5.37 25.30 9.39
CA LEU A 141 -6.12 24.05 9.58
C LEU A 141 -7.47 24.07 8.86
N HIS A 142 -8.13 25.22 8.77
CA HIS A 142 -9.43 25.34 8.09
C HIS A 142 -9.30 25.60 6.58
N SER A 143 -8.12 26.00 6.10
CA SER A 143 -7.80 26.04 4.68
C SER A 143 -7.20 24.70 4.28
N GLY A 144 -7.87 23.93 3.44
CA GLY A 144 -7.39 22.62 3.01
C GLY A 144 -8.52 21.77 2.44
N ALA A 145 -8.21 20.54 2.06
CA ALA A 145 -9.21 19.62 1.51
C ALA A 145 -10.09 18.96 2.59
N GLY A 146 -9.73 19.14 3.86
CA GLY A 146 -10.36 18.48 5.00
C GLY A 146 -10.00 17.00 5.12
N PRO A 147 -10.59 16.27 6.09
CA PRO A 147 -10.24 14.88 6.38
C PRO A 147 -10.79 13.87 5.36
N ALA A 148 -11.79 14.24 4.56
CA ALA A 148 -12.53 13.30 3.72
C ALA A 148 -11.66 12.60 2.64
N PRO A 149 -10.75 13.28 1.92
CA PRO A 149 -9.89 12.62 0.94
C PRO A 149 -8.95 11.58 1.57
N ALA A 150 -8.42 11.85 2.77
CA ALA A 150 -7.60 10.90 3.50
C ALA A 150 -8.43 9.66 3.92
N LEU A 151 -9.66 9.84 4.42
CA LEU A 151 -10.55 8.72 4.73
C LEU A 151 -10.91 7.88 3.50
N ALA A 152 -11.14 8.52 2.35
CA ALA A 152 -11.38 7.81 1.09
C ALA A 152 -10.17 6.96 0.68
N LYS A 153 -8.95 7.49 0.88
CA LYS A 153 -7.72 6.72 0.68
C LYS A 153 -7.56 5.57 1.65
N ALA A 154 -7.93 5.76 2.91
CA ALA A 154 -7.89 4.68 3.88
C ALA A 154 -8.76 3.50 3.43
N ALA A 155 -10.02 3.76 3.06
CA ALA A 155 -10.94 2.73 2.56
C ALA A 155 -10.43 2.05 1.28
N GLN A 156 -9.81 2.81 0.37
CA GLN A 156 -9.20 2.25 -0.84
C GLN A 156 -8.09 1.23 -0.48
N TRP A 157 -7.21 1.58 0.46
CA TRP A 157 -6.10 0.72 0.87
C TRP A 157 -6.54 -0.49 1.72
N GLU A 158 -7.64 -0.40 2.46
CA GLU A 158 -8.29 -1.58 3.07
C GLU A 158 -8.76 -2.59 2.02
N GLY A 159 -9.34 -2.09 0.92
CA GLY A 159 -9.72 -2.92 -0.22
C GLY A 159 -8.52 -3.65 -0.84
N VAL A 160 -7.38 -2.94 -1.00
CA VAL A 160 -6.13 -3.53 -1.49
C VAL A 160 -5.59 -4.60 -0.54
N ALA A 161 -5.68 -4.38 0.78
CA ALA A 161 -5.27 -5.38 1.76
C ALA A 161 -6.09 -6.67 1.65
N ALA A 162 -7.41 -6.57 1.49
CA ALA A 162 -8.29 -7.73 1.29
C ALA A 162 -8.00 -8.46 -0.03
N GLN A 163 -7.67 -7.73 -1.08
CA GLN A 163 -7.27 -8.29 -2.37
C GLN A 163 -5.93 -9.03 -2.29
N ALA A 164 -4.95 -8.48 -1.56
CA ALA A 164 -3.68 -9.15 -1.33
C ALA A 164 -3.84 -10.48 -0.57
N VAL A 165 -4.78 -10.56 0.38
CA VAL A 165 -5.15 -11.82 1.07
C VAL A 165 -5.82 -12.81 0.10
N THR A 166 -6.66 -12.32 -0.81
CA THR A 166 -7.25 -13.15 -1.87
C THR A 166 -6.16 -13.72 -2.80
N ALA A 167 -5.21 -12.89 -3.22
CA ALA A 167 -4.07 -13.31 -4.06
C ALA A 167 -3.18 -14.33 -3.33
N HIS A 168 -2.89 -14.12 -2.04
CA HIS A 168 -2.17 -15.07 -1.19
C HIS A 168 -2.86 -16.45 -1.16
N THR A 169 -4.18 -16.46 -1.04
CA THR A 169 -4.98 -17.70 -1.03
C THR A 169 -4.89 -18.42 -2.38
N ALA A 170 -5.00 -17.68 -3.49
CA ALA A 170 -4.86 -18.24 -4.84
C ALA A 170 -3.46 -18.85 -5.06
N LEU A 171 -2.38 -18.17 -4.66
CA LEU A 171 -1.01 -18.67 -4.77
C LEU A 171 -0.76 -19.91 -3.90
N THR A 172 -1.34 -19.97 -2.71
CA THR A 172 -1.29 -21.15 -1.84
C THR A 172 -2.03 -22.34 -2.48
N GLY A 173 -3.16 -22.08 -3.13
CA GLY A 173 -3.87 -23.06 -3.95
C GLY A 173 -3.03 -23.55 -5.13
N ALA A 174 -2.37 -22.63 -5.86
CA ALA A 174 -1.49 -22.95 -6.98
C ALA A 174 -0.33 -23.85 -6.55
N ARG A 175 0.30 -23.55 -5.40
CA ARG A 175 1.33 -24.40 -4.80
C ARG A 175 0.82 -25.81 -4.52
N THR A 176 -0.37 -25.93 -3.95
CA THR A 176 -0.98 -27.25 -3.66
C THR A 176 -1.21 -28.06 -4.94
N GLN A 177 -1.73 -27.44 -5.99
CA GLN A 177 -1.95 -28.08 -7.29
C GLN A 177 -0.62 -28.47 -7.95
N LEU A 178 0.41 -27.61 -7.88
CA LEU A 178 1.73 -27.91 -8.41
C LEU A 178 2.37 -29.13 -7.71
N LEU A 179 2.27 -29.20 -6.38
CA LEU A 179 2.76 -30.35 -5.60
C LEU A 179 2.02 -31.64 -5.97
N ALA A 180 0.70 -31.57 -6.15
CA ALA A 180 -0.12 -32.72 -6.55
C ALA A 180 0.16 -33.20 -7.98
N SER A 181 0.58 -32.29 -8.87
CA SER A 181 0.81 -32.61 -10.29
C SER A 181 2.04 -33.46 -10.60
N GLY A 182 2.85 -33.82 -9.60
CA GLY A 182 4.12 -34.54 -9.78
C GLY A 182 5.27 -33.66 -10.33
N HIS A 183 4.97 -32.50 -10.92
CA HIS A 183 5.98 -31.57 -11.48
C HIS A 183 6.86 -30.89 -10.44
N ALA A 184 6.42 -30.82 -9.18
CA ALA A 184 7.23 -30.28 -8.09
C ALA A 184 8.54 -31.06 -7.86
N ALA A 185 8.56 -32.36 -8.15
CA ALA A 185 9.77 -33.19 -8.08
C ALA A 185 10.80 -32.81 -9.16
N LEU A 186 10.36 -32.15 -10.24
CA LEU A 186 11.20 -31.70 -11.35
C LEU A 186 11.59 -30.21 -11.28
N SER A 187 10.92 -29.40 -10.46
CA SER A 187 11.03 -27.94 -10.50
C SER A 187 11.09 -27.28 -9.11
N ALA A 188 12.05 -27.69 -8.28
CA ALA A 188 12.38 -27.01 -7.00
C ALA A 188 12.49 -25.47 -7.11
N PRO A 189 13.00 -24.89 -8.22
CA PRO A 189 13.00 -23.43 -8.41
C PRO A 189 11.60 -22.81 -8.51
N LEU A 190 10.62 -23.48 -9.11
CA LEU A 190 9.25 -22.97 -9.25
C LEU A 190 8.52 -22.95 -7.91
N VAL A 191 8.67 -24.02 -7.11
CA VAL A 191 8.13 -24.08 -5.74
C VAL A 191 8.73 -22.97 -4.88
N THR A 192 10.05 -22.75 -4.97
CA THR A 192 10.74 -21.68 -4.25
C THR A 192 10.21 -20.28 -4.63
N ARG A 193 9.95 -20.04 -5.92
CA ARG A 193 9.37 -18.76 -6.37
C ARG A 193 7.93 -18.57 -5.90
N LEU A 194 7.12 -19.62 -5.88
CA LEU A 194 5.76 -19.58 -5.33
C LEU A 194 5.78 -19.28 -3.83
N ASP A 195 6.68 -19.89 -3.06
CA ASP A 195 6.83 -19.62 -1.63
C ASP A 195 7.22 -18.15 -1.37
N ARG A 196 8.12 -17.58 -2.19
CA ARG A 196 8.43 -16.14 -2.15
C ARG A 196 7.21 -15.29 -2.49
N ALA A 197 6.43 -15.65 -3.50
CA ALA A 197 5.23 -14.92 -3.90
C ALA A 197 4.17 -14.91 -2.78
N ILE A 198 3.96 -16.07 -2.13
CA ILE A 198 3.04 -16.22 -0.99
C ILE A 198 3.48 -15.30 0.17
N GLY A 199 4.76 -15.31 0.55
CA GLY A 199 5.28 -14.42 1.58
C GLY A 199 5.20 -12.93 1.20
N TRP A 200 5.47 -12.60 -0.06
CA TRP A 200 5.35 -11.24 -0.58
C TRP A 200 3.92 -10.70 -0.51
N THR A 201 2.91 -11.48 -0.94
CA THR A 201 1.49 -11.06 -0.84
C THR A 201 1.02 -10.80 0.59
N GLN A 202 1.54 -11.54 1.57
CA GLN A 202 1.25 -11.29 2.98
C GLN A 202 1.84 -9.94 3.43
N GLN A 203 3.06 -9.62 3.02
CA GLN A 203 3.68 -8.33 3.32
C GLN A 203 2.98 -7.16 2.63
N VAL A 204 2.53 -7.35 1.38
CA VAL A 204 1.69 -6.36 0.69
C VAL A 204 0.41 -6.08 1.48
N ALA A 205 -0.27 -7.11 1.98
CA ALA A 205 -1.46 -6.93 2.82
C ALA A 205 -1.14 -6.14 4.10
N THR A 206 -0.01 -6.44 4.77
CA THR A 206 0.45 -5.69 5.95
C THR A 206 0.72 -4.22 5.63
N HIS A 207 1.42 -3.92 4.53
CA HIS A 207 1.68 -2.53 4.14
C HIS A 207 0.41 -1.78 3.72
N ALA A 208 -0.51 -2.43 2.99
CA ALA A 208 -1.77 -1.83 2.59
C ALA A 208 -2.64 -1.48 3.81
N SER A 209 -2.78 -2.39 4.77
CA SER A 209 -3.49 -2.13 6.04
C SER A 209 -2.82 -1.01 6.85
N ALA A 210 -1.49 -0.96 6.87
CA ALA A 210 -0.76 0.07 7.58
C ALA A 210 -0.89 1.46 6.90
N LEU A 211 -0.91 1.52 5.55
CA LEU A 211 -1.24 2.74 4.80
C LEU A 211 -2.66 3.21 5.09
N ALA A 212 -3.63 2.28 5.12
CA ALA A 212 -5.00 2.60 5.46
C ALA A 212 -5.11 3.22 6.86
N ASN A 213 -4.45 2.61 7.84
CA ASN A 213 -4.38 3.16 9.19
C ASN A 213 -3.67 4.52 9.23
N GLY A 214 -2.60 4.70 8.45
CA GLY A 214 -1.87 5.97 8.33
C GLY A 214 -2.77 7.11 7.86
N TYR A 215 -3.53 6.90 6.78
CA TYR A 215 -4.48 7.89 6.26
C TYR A 215 -5.65 8.15 7.23
N SER A 216 -6.22 7.10 7.84
CA SER A 216 -7.27 7.26 8.87
C SER A 216 -6.76 8.05 10.08
N THR A 217 -5.52 7.78 10.51
CA THR A 217 -4.88 8.50 11.62
C THR A 217 -4.62 9.96 11.24
N ALA A 218 -4.18 10.25 10.01
CA ALA A 218 -4.00 11.62 9.53
C ALA A 218 -5.32 12.43 9.56
N ALA A 219 -6.41 11.83 9.10
CA ALA A 219 -7.74 12.43 9.14
C ALA A 219 -8.23 12.68 10.59
N GLY A 220 -8.06 11.68 11.47
CA GLY A 220 -8.44 11.79 12.87
C GLY A 220 -7.64 12.85 13.61
N ALA A 221 -6.31 12.85 13.44
CA ALA A 221 -5.42 13.79 14.10
C ALA A 221 -5.69 15.24 13.64
N HIS A 222 -5.96 15.45 12.35
CA HIS A 222 -6.39 16.74 11.82
C HIS A 222 -7.73 17.19 12.42
N THR A 223 -8.71 16.28 12.53
CA THR A 223 -10.02 16.59 13.14
C THR A 223 -9.87 16.99 14.62
N THR A 224 -9.04 16.28 15.37
CA THR A 224 -8.72 16.61 16.76
C THR A 224 -8.02 17.97 16.87
N ALA A 225 -7.02 18.24 16.03
CA ALA A 225 -6.30 19.51 16.02
C ALA A 225 -7.24 20.68 15.68
N THR A 226 -8.04 20.55 14.63
CA THR A 226 -9.00 21.57 14.18
C THR A 226 -10.03 21.87 15.27
N THR A 227 -10.54 20.84 15.95
CA THR A 227 -11.50 21.00 17.06
C THR A 227 -10.88 21.71 18.25
N ALA A 228 -9.66 21.36 18.64
CA ALA A 228 -8.98 21.93 19.80
C ALA A 228 -8.50 23.38 19.58
N VAL A 229 -7.98 23.68 18.38
CA VAL A 229 -7.57 25.04 18.01
C VAL A 229 -8.79 25.94 17.80
N GLY A 230 -9.89 25.38 17.29
CA GLY A 230 -11.14 26.10 17.07
C GLY A 230 -11.12 26.99 15.82
N HIS A 231 -12.26 27.62 15.53
CA HIS A 231 -12.46 28.35 14.29
C HIS A 231 -11.72 29.72 14.28
N PRO A 232 -11.13 30.14 13.14
CA PRO A 232 -10.42 31.43 13.01
C PRO A 232 -11.22 32.64 13.48
N THR A 233 -12.53 32.65 13.22
CA THR A 233 -13.43 33.74 13.62
C THR A 233 -13.45 33.93 15.14
N VAL A 234 -13.35 32.87 15.94
CA VAL A 234 -13.36 32.98 17.40
C VAL A 234 -12.11 33.69 17.89
N TRP A 235 -10.95 33.32 17.35
CA TRP A 235 -9.68 34.00 17.63
C TRP A 235 -9.74 35.49 17.30
N ARG A 236 -10.21 35.81 16.10
CA ARG A 236 -10.29 37.20 15.65
C ARG A 236 -11.23 38.02 16.52
N THR A 237 -12.42 37.50 16.82
CA THR A 237 -13.40 38.17 17.68
C THR A 237 -12.85 38.40 19.09
N THR A 238 -12.19 37.40 19.70
CA THR A 238 -11.59 37.57 21.03
C THR A 238 -10.47 38.61 21.02
N LYS A 239 -9.63 38.65 19.97
CA LYS A 239 -8.57 39.66 19.81
C LYS A 239 -9.17 41.07 19.62
N THR A 240 -10.21 41.22 18.81
CA THR A 240 -10.92 42.51 18.61
C THR A 240 -11.56 42.99 19.92
N ASN A 241 -12.32 42.14 20.61
CA ASN A 241 -12.98 42.49 21.86
C ASN A 241 -11.98 42.87 22.96
N LEU A 242 -10.81 42.22 22.99
CA LEU A 242 -9.71 42.59 23.89
C LEU A 242 -9.17 44.00 23.58
N ALA A 243 -8.99 44.33 22.31
CA ALA A 243 -8.52 45.66 21.90
C ALA A 243 -9.54 46.75 22.25
N GLU A 244 -10.83 46.50 22.00
CA GLU A 244 -11.92 47.41 22.37
C GLU A 244 -12.03 47.59 23.89
N ALA A 245 -11.93 46.50 24.67
CA ALA A 245 -11.97 46.57 26.13
C ALA A 245 -10.77 47.31 26.73
N ARG A 246 -9.62 47.35 26.04
CA ARG A 246 -8.44 48.14 26.45
C ARG A 246 -8.57 49.62 26.10
N ALA A 247 -9.35 49.96 25.08
CA ALA A 247 -9.60 51.34 24.69
C ALA A 247 -10.68 52.01 25.56
N ASP A 248 -11.54 51.22 26.22
CA ASP A 248 -12.57 51.70 27.15
C ASP A 248 -11.97 52.08 28.53
N PRO A 249 -12.16 53.32 29.03
CA PRO A 249 -11.72 53.76 30.35
C PRO A 249 -12.19 52.88 31.52
N PHE A 250 -13.32 52.17 31.37
CA PHE A 250 -13.88 51.28 32.39
C PHE A 250 -13.75 49.79 32.01
N GLY A 251 -13.03 49.49 30.93
CA GLY A 251 -12.99 48.16 30.33
C GLY A 251 -12.01 47.17 30.98
N ALA A 252 -11.25 47.57 32.01
CA ALA A 252 -10.19 46.75 32.60
C ALA A 252 -10.63 45.31 33.01
N PRO A 253 -11.80 45.09 33.66
CA PRO A 253 -12.26 43.73 33.97
C PRO A 253 -12.53 42.89 32.72
N ARG A 254 -13.12 43.50 31.68
CA ARG A 254 -13.39 42.84 30.39
C ARG A 254 -12.10 42.49 29.65
N ALA A 255 -11.14 43.42 29.64
CA ALA A 255 -9.83 43.19 29.05
C ALA A 255 -9.09 42.03 29.74
N GLN A 256 -9.18 41.91 31.06
CA GLN A 256 -8.60 40.79 31.79
C GLN A 256 -9.28 39.46 31.43
N ALA A 257 -10.61 39.44 31.31
CA ALA A 257 -11.36 38.25 30.90
C ALA A 257 -10.98 37.77 29.49
N TYR A 258 -10.92 38.67 28.51
CA TYR A 258 -10.51 38.30 27.14
C TYR A 258 -9.04 37.90 27.04
N GLN A 259 -8.15 38.51 27.84
CA GLN A 259 -6.75 38.09 27.92
C GLN A 259 -6.61 36.67 28.49
N ALA A 260 -7.37 36.35 29.54
CA ALA A 260 -7.40 35.00 30.11
C ALA A 260 -7.95 33.98 29.10
N GLN A 261 -9.02 34.33 28.39
CA GLN A 261 -9.58 33.50 27.33
C GLN A 261 -8.56 33.22 26.21
N LEU A 262 -7.90 34.26 25.69
CA LEU A 262 -6.89 34.12 24.64
C LEU A 262 -5.71 33.25 25.09
N THR A 263 -5.28 33.41 26.34
CA THR A 263 -4.22 32.59 26.94
C THR A 263 -4.64 31.12 27.05
N GLY A 264 -5.88 30.86 27.48
CA GLY A 264 -6.44 29.50 27.53
C GLY A 264 -6.52 28.86 26.15
N MET A 265 -7.01 29.58 25.14
CA MET A 265 -7.07 29.10 23.76
C MET A 265 -5.66 28.76 23.22
N GLN A 266 -4.67 29.62 23.46
CA GLN A 266 -3.29 29.38 23.04
C GLN A 266 -2.66 28.18 23.75
N HIS A 267 -2.95 28.00 25.04
CA HIS A 267 -2.48 26.85 25.80
C HIS A 267 -3.04 25.53 25.24
N THR A 268 -4.37 25.47 25.03
CA THR A 268 -5.03 24.29 24.44
C THR A 268 -4.47 23.97 23.06
N ALA A 269 -4.35 24.98 22.19
CA ALA A 269 -3.78 24.80 20.85
C ALA A 269 -2.36 24.20 20.91
N ARG A 270 -1.49 24.75 21.77
CA ARG A 270 -0.11 24.29 21.92
C ARG A 270 -0.02 22.81 22.33
N VAL A 271 -0.76 22.42 23.37
CA VAL A 271 -0.74 21.04 23.89
C VAL A 271 -1.22 20.05 22.82
N THR A 272 -2.30 20.37 22.11
CA THR A 272 -2.83 19.47 21.08
C THR A 272 -1.91 19.35 19.87
N LEU A 273 -1.23 20.43 19.46
CA LEU A 273 -0.36 20.41 18.28
C LEU A 273 0.94 19.62 18.48
N THR A 274 1.44 19.51 19.72
CA THR A 274 2.52 18.56 20.04
C THR A 274 2.07 17.12 19.80
N GLY A 275 0.84 16.78 20.19
CA GLY A 275 0.21 15.49 19.90
C GLY A 275 0.05 15.27 18.39
N TYR A 276 -0.41 16.28 17.66
CA TYR A 276 -0.60 16.23 16.21
C TYR A 276 0.69 15.87 15.46
N THR A 277 1.81 16.51 15.84
CA THR A 277 3.14 16.27 15.27
C THR A 277 3.63 14.85 15.57
N THR A 278 3.48 14.40 16.83
CA THR A 278 3.91 13.07 17.27
C THR A 278 3.12 11.96 16.57
N THR A 279 1.79 12.11 16.51
CA THR A 279 0.90 11.19 15.82
C THR A 279 1.18 11.14 14.31
N GLY A 280 1.42 12.28 13.67
CA GLY A 280 1.80 12.34 12.25
C GLY A 280 3.10 11.61 11.96
N THR A 281 4.11 11.74 12.83
CA THR A 281 5.39 11.04 12.68
C THR A 281 5.20 9.51 12.75
N ALA A 282 4.42 9.03 13.71
CA ALA A 282 4.15 7.60 13.86
C ALA A 282 3.31 7.06 12.67
N ALA A 283 2.28 7.80 12.24
CA ALA A 283 1.36 7.38 11.19
C ALA A 283 2.00 7.31 9.79
N SER A 284 3.02 8.13 9.53
CA SER A 284 3.74 8.16 8.26
C SER A 284 4.92 7.18 8.17
N THR A 285 5.17 6.38 9.22
CA THR A 285 6.29 5.44 9.24
C THR A 285 5.88 4.08 8.66
N PRO A 286 6.48 3.64 7.53
CA PRO A 286 6.16 2.34 6.97
C PRO A 286 6.63 1.18 7.89
N PRO A 287 5.97 0.01 7.85
CA PRO A 287 6.48 -1.24 8.38
C PRO A 287 7.87 -1.59 7.82
N SER A 288 8.48 -2.65 8.36
CA SER A 288 9.74 -3.22 7.86
C SER A 288 9.74 -3.41 6.34
N THR A 289 10.92 -3.40 5.72
CA THR A 289 11.09 -3.49 4.26
C THR A 289 10.35 -4.67 3.64
N LEU A 290 9.58 -4.43 2.57
CA LEU A 290 9.05 -5.50 1.72
C LEU A 290 10.21 -6.31 1.12
N PRO A 291 10.16 -7.65 1.16
CA PRO A 291 11.11 -8.46 0.41
C PRO A 291 10.94 -8.15 -1.09
N PRO A 292 12.02 -8.26 -1.89
CA PRO A 292 11.90 -8.19 -3.34
C PRO A 292 10.83 -9.20 -3.77
N GLY A 293 9.96 -8.80 -4.70
CA GLY A 293 8.86 -9.64 -5.21
C GLY A 293 9.33 -10.99 -5.76
N PRO A 294 8.41 -11.83 -6.28
CA PRO A 294 8.75 -13.18 -6.76
C PRO A 294 9.70 -13.19 -7.99
N GLY A 295 10.99 -12.99 -7.74
CA GLY A 295 12.11 -13.28 -8.66
C GLY A 295 12.71 -14.66 -8.38
#